data_AF-A0A924J450-F1
#
_entry.id   AF-A0A924J450-F1
#
_cell.length_a   1.000
_cell.length_b   1.000
_cell.length_c   1.000
_cell.angle_alpha   90.00
_cell.angle_beta   90.00
_cell.angle_gamma   90.00
#
_symmetry.space_group_name_H-M   'P 1'
#
loop_
_entity.id
_entity.type
_entity.pdbx_description
1 polymer ?
#
loop_
_entity_poly.entity_id
_entity_poly.type
_entity_poly.pdbx_seq_one_letter_code
_entity_poly.pdbx_strand_id
1 'polypeptide(L)'
;MSDHPARGVDTTSFAPLSPQEVLPVGGASRGGNTPDDAERARRLRALATEIETLPTTHAAFARLLTVGVEVLQGAGAWLGLIMEDSDALVVVAAIGDVPVEAGTRVPRERAFAARALRSNSAVFADPSTGVRWSDTVMARVPVRAVAAPLALDGQPALGVISIIGGPGRLFTVADGSFAHELGTLAALVLRRRDNGRRMATDEATAAAEPDFAVPAMIAAAAAVTVDDFASTMINRLDDEAFLGISIAVCESTTGSLRFPAALGALGALRGVRTPLEPARAEFLARQRRAVQMPDARHLVPEGWRSLVPALPGASIALIDNDIAVGRIDIVFDPDRAVPDEATRRIEQRAGTLARAFTVLNARIARTPTDHVMLSLHALRDTIATRLHDVTAPIAGISALAELLAGEQLSDEVLELVALIQRSTRRATDAARTLRSLADQADLHPDPVAVDALVHEILRERADTQHALAIVVNVTVDPLLPPLAWPTASLRDWIASAIVASETALLASARRRIDIRAGIDGAMATLTVADDGAPVGIVTSEFEHLGATLSVIRTDDGRTIRRLAIPLRVGTPAHLS
;
A
#
# COMPACT_ATOMS: atom_id res chain seq x y z
N MET A 1 -47.11 -42.89 31.78
CA MET A 1 -47.77 -41.76 31.08
C MET A 1 -47.16 -40.48 31.61
N SER A 2 -46.34 -39.71 30.91
CA SER A 2 -45.75 -39.81 29.58
C SER A 2 -44.51 -38.91 29.64
N ASP A 3 -43.32 -39.50 29.54
CA ASP A 3 -42.08 -38.76 29.30
C ASP A 3 -42.09 -38.23 27.85
N HIS A 4 -41.72 -36.97 27.67
CA HIS A 4 -41.37 -36.40 26.38
C HIS A 4 -39.92 -35.91 26.46
N PRO A 5 -38.99 -36.52 25.71
CA PRO A 5 -37.63 -36.03 25.66
C PRO A 5 -37.57 -34.80 24.73
N ALA A 6 -36.82 -33.81 25.18
CA ALA A 6 -36.40 -32.65 24.39
C ALA A 6 -35.64 -33.13 23.15
N ARG A 7 -36.12 -32.74 21.96
CA ARG A 7 -35.35 -32.86 20.71
C ARG A 7 -34.16 -31.89 20.78
N GLY A 8 -32.98 -32.42 21.07
CA GLY A 8 -31.73 -31.76 20.71
C GLY A 8 -31.65 -31.67 19.19
N VAL A 9 -31.63 -30.46 18.65
CA VAL A 9 -31.25 -30.23 17.26
C VAL A 9 -29.73 -30.17 17.23
N ASP A 10 -29.13 -31.22 16.69
CA ASP A 10 -27.70 -31.30 16.44
C ASP A 10 -27.36 -30.40 15.24
N THR A 11 -26.85 -29.19 15.48
CA THR A 11 -26.52 -28.20 14.43
C THR A 11 -25.06 -28.23 13.99
N THR A 12 -24.34 -29.33 14.21
CA THR A 12 -22.88 -29.42 13.97
C THR A 12 -22.48 -30.22 12.73
N SER A 13 -23.42 -30.62 11.87
CA SER A 13 -23.12 -31.40 10.67
C SER A 13 -23.73 -30.77 9.42
N PHE A 14 -22.87 -30.29 8.51
CA PHE A 14 -23.31 -30.03 7.14
C PHE A 14 -23.69 -31.37 6.49
N ALA A 15 -24.85 -31.42 5.83
CA ALA A 15 -25.23 -32.56 5.01
C ALA A 15 -24.12 -32.87 3.96
N PRO A 16 -23.89 -34.14 3.60
CA PRO A 16 -22.95 -34.50 2.53
C PRO A 16 -23.30 -33.77 1.24
N LEU A 17 -22.28 -33.30 0.52
CA LEU A 17 -22.41 -32.53 -0.71
C LEU A 17 -23.24 -33.31 -1.74
N SER A 18 -24.23 -32.65 -2.32
CA SER A 18 -25.01 -33.23 -3.41
C SER A 18 -24.18 -33.22 -4.71
N PRO A 19 -24.37 -34.18 -5.65
CA PRO A 19 -23.57 -34.27 -6.88
C PRO A 19 -23.62 -33.02 -7.79
N GLN A 20 -24.56 -32.10 -7.55
CA GLN A 20 -24.66 -30.82 -8.23
C GLN A 20 -23.73 -29.74 -7.61
N GLU A 21 -23.27 -29.94 -6.37
CA GLU A 21 -22.37 -29.03 -5.63
C GLU A 21 -20.89 -29.39 -5.77
N VAL A 22 -20.57 -30.60 -6.24
CA VAL A 22 -19.21 -31.09 -6.50
C VAL A 22 -19.18 -31.78 -7.86
N LEU A 23 -18.60 -31.12 -8.85
CA LEU A 23 -18.34 -31.74 -10.15
C LEU A 23 -16.83 -32.02 -10.28
N PRO A 24 -16.42 -33.28 -10.43
CA PRO A 24 -15.01 -33.61 -10.61
C PRO A 24 -14.51 -33.03 -11.93
N VAL A 25 -13.49 -32.17 -11.87
CA VAL A 25 -12.73 -31.71 -13.04
C VAL A 25 -11.73 -32.82 -13.38
N GLY A 26 -12.25 -33.93 -13.90
CA GLY A 26 -11.52 -35.16 -14.16
C GLY A 26 -12.13 -35.90 -15.34
N GLY A 27 -12.24 -35.21 -16.47
CA GLY A 27 -12.72 -35.77 -17.71
C GLY A 27 -12.52 -34.75 -18.80
N ALA A 28 -11.59 -35.03 -19.72
CA ALA A 28 -11.47 -34.30 -20.97
C ALA A 28 -12.79 -34.41 -21.74
N SER A 29 -13.73 -33.50 -21.46
CA SER A 29 -14.86 -33.24 -22.32
C SER A 29 -14.29 -32.57 -23.56
N ARG A 30 -14.16 -33.37 -24.64
CA ARG A 30 -14.10 -32.88 -26.01
C ARG A 30 -15.41 -32.14 -26.32
N GLY A 31 -15.57 -30.94 -25.77
CA GLY A 31 -16.61 -29.97 -26.10
C GLY A 31 -15.95 -28.85 -26.88
N GLY A 32 -16.48 -28.51 -28.06
CA GLY A 32 -15.83 -27.61 -29.01
C GLY A 32 -15.47 -26.25 -28.40
N ASN A 33 -14.26 -25.79 -28.71
CA ASN A 33 -13.75 -24.46 -28.36
C ASN A 33 -14.78 -23.39 -28.75
N THR A 34 -15.53 -22.89 -27.78
CA THR A 34 -16.32 -21.68 -28.01
C THR A 34 -15.35 -20.50 -28.12
N PRO A 35 -15.72 -19.41 -28.83
CA PRO A 35 -14.90 -18.20 -28.86
C PRO A 35 -14.56 -17.65 -27.46
N ASP A 36 -15.43 -17.90 -26.47
CA ASP A 36 -15.27 -17.50 -25.08
C ASP A 36 -14.18 -18.33 -24.37
N ASP A 37 -14.13 -19.65 -24.60
CA ASP A 37 -13.08 -20.53 -24.03
C ASP A 37 -11.70 -20.16 -24.58
N ALA A 38 -11.62 -19.82 -25.87
CA ALA A 38 -10.37 -19.39 -26.49
C ALA A 38 -9.87 -18.05 -25.93
N GLU A 39 -10.78 -17.12 -25.62
CA GLU A 39 -10.43 -15.84 -24.99
C GLU A 39 -10.00 -16.04 -23.53
N ARG A 40 -10.71 -16.86 -22.75
CA ARG A 40 -10.32 -17.23 -21.38
C ARG A 40 -8.92 -17.84 -21.33
N ALA A 41 -8.63 -18.78 -22.23
CA ALA A 41 -7.31 -19.40 -22.33
C ALA A 41 -6.21 -18.44 -22.82
N ARG A 42 -6.54 -17.42 -23.62
CA ARG A 42 -5.59 -16.34 -23.97
C ARG A 42 -5.31 -15.45 -22.75
N ARG A 43 -6.37 -15.06 -22.03
CA ARG A 43 -6.26 -14.23 -20.82
C ARG A 43 -5.44 -14.89 -19.74
N LEU A 44 -5.63 -16.18 -19.48
CA LEU A 44 -4.85 -16.92 -18.48
C LEU A 44 -3.37 -17.03 -18.87
N ARG A 45 -3.06 -17.26 -20.15
CA ARG A 45 -1.66 -17.27 -20.63
C ARG A 45 -0.99 -15.91 -20.50
N ALA A 46 -1.68 -14.84 -20.88
CA ALA A 46 -1.17 -13.48 -20.70
C ALA A 46 -0.96 -13.15 -19.22
N LEU A 47 -1.91 -13.52 -18.37
CA LEU A 47 -1.84 -13.33 -16.93
C LEU A 47 -0.69 -14.12 -16.30
N ALA A 48 -0.47 -15.37 -16.73
CA ALA A 48 0.65 -16.18 -16.26
C ALA A 48 1.97 -15.45 -16.51
N THR A 49 2.20 -14.96 -17.74
CA THR A 49 3.41 -14.19 -18.08
C THR A 49 3.51 -12.87 -17.32
N GLU A 50 2.39 -12.15 -17.17
CA GLU A 50 2.35 -10.88 -16.44
C GLU A 50 2.75 -11.05 -14.97
N ILE A 51 2.19 -12.05 -14.30
CA ILE A 51 2.47 -12.35 -12.90
C ILE A 51 3.94 -12.66 -12.66
N GLU A 52 4.64 -13.25 -13.64
CA GLU A 52 6.09 -13.51 -13.52
C GLU A 52 6.92 -12.22 -13.40
N THR A 53 6.39 -11.10 -13.89
CA THR A 53 7.07 -9.81 -13.88
C THR A 53 6.68 -8.92 -12.70
N LEU A 54 5.67 -9.32 -11.92
CA LEU A 54 5.18 -8.51 -10.81
C LEU A 54 6.14 -8.55 -9.61
N PRO A 55 6.37 -7.41 -8.95
CA PRO A 55 7.43 -7.27 -7.95
C PRO A 55 7.11 -7.93 -6.61
N THR A 56 5.82 -8.19 -6.31
CA THR A 56 5.38 -8.67 -4.99
C THR A 56 4.30 -9.74 -5.09
N THR A 57 4.20 -10.59 -4.06
CA THR A 57 3.14 -11.61 -3.95
C THR A 57 1.78 -10.94 -3.82
N HIS A 58 1.71 -9.84 -3.07
CA HIS A 58 0.51 -9.02 -2.95
C HIS A 58 0.06 -8.42 -4.28
N ALA A 59 0.99 -7.91 -5.11
CA ALA A 59 0.66 -7.42 -6.45
C ALA A 59 0.18 -8.55 -7.37
N ALA A 60 0.81 -9.71 -7.32
CA ALA A 60 0.37 -10.89 -8.06
C ALA A 60 -1.03 -11.34 -7.66
N PHE A 61 -1.33 -11.40 -6.36
CA PHE A 61 -2.68 -11.73 -5.86
C PHE A 61 -3.72 -10.70 -6.26
N ALA A 62 -3.42 -9.41 -6.09
CA ALA A 62 -4.33 -8.35 -6.53
C ALA A 62 -4.65 -8.51 -8.03
N ARG A 63 -3.63 -8.76 -8.86
CA ARG A 63 -3.81 -8.93 -10.30
C ARG A 63 -4.61 -10.17 -10.67
N LEU A 64 -4.35 -11.31 -10.01
CA LEU A 64 -5.14 -12.54 -10.15
C LEU A 64 -6.61 -12.30 -9.84
N LEU A 65 -6.89 -11.60 -8.74
CA LEU A 65 -8.25 -11.26 -8.35
C LEU A 65 -8.90 -10.33 -9.38
N THR A 66 -8.19 -9.29 -9.85
CA THR A 66 -8.72 -8.33 -10.85
C THR A 66 -9.13 -9.05 -12.12
N VAL A 67 -8.26 -9.90 -12.67
CA VAL A 67 -8.61 -10.67 -13.88
C VAL A 67 -9.74 -11.67 -13.60
N GLY A 68 -9.78 -12.27 -12.40
CA GLY A 68 -10.89 -13.13 -11.98
C GLY A 68 -12.24 -12.42 -11.98
N VAL A 69 -12.30 -11.22 -11.41
CA VAL A 69 -13.50 -10.38 -11.37
C VAL A 69 -13.91 -9.95 -12.78
N GLU A 70 -12.96 -9.48 -13.60
CA GLU A 70 -13.23 -9.03 -14.96
C GLU A 70 -13.76 -10.15 -15.86
N VAL A 71 -13.05 -11.28 -15.92
CA VAL A 71 -13.37 -12.38 -16.85
C VAL A 71 -14.64 -13.12 -16.41
N LEU A 72 -14.81 -13.34 -15.10
CA LEU A 72 -16.01 -14.02 -14.61
C LEU A 72 -17.19 -13.08 -14.40
N GLN A 73 -17.03 -11.78 -14.64
CA GLN A 73 -18.03 -10.74 -14.38
C GLN A 73 -18.53 -10.77 -12.93
N GLY A 74 -17.58 -10.90 -12.01
CA GLY A 74 -17.82 -10.86 -10.58
C GLY A 74 -18.15 -9.44 -10.08
N ALA A 75 -18.78 -9.34 -8.92
CA ALA A 75 -18.88 -8.12 -8.14
C ALA A 75 -17.62 -7.89 -7.28
N GLY A 76 -16.92 -8.97 -6.89
CA GLY A 76 -15.69 -8.90 -6.13
C GLY A 76 -15.03 -10.27 -5.98
N ALA A 77 -13.81 -10.31 -5.46
CA ALA A 77 -13.09 -11.55 -5.20
C ALA A 77 -12.15 -11.43 -4.01
N TRP A 78 -11.84 -12.56 -3.38
CA TRP A 78 -10.85 -12.63 -2.31
C TRP A 78 -10.04 -13.91 -2.38
N LEU A 79 -8.84 -13.86 -1.81
CA LEU A 79 -7.88 -14.95 -1.71
C LEU A 79 -7.57 -15.16 -0.23
N GLY A 80 -7.79 -16.38 0.25
CA GLY A 80 -7.46 -16.78 1.60
C GLY A 80 -6.44 -17.90 1.62
N LEU A 81 -5.47 -17.82 2.51
CA LEU A 81 -4.48 -18.87 2.71
C LEU A 81 -4.87 -19.76 3.88
N ILE A 82 -4.54 -21.05 3.74
CA ILE A 82 -4.52 -21.97 4.88
C ILE A 82 -3.23 -21.67 5.64
N MET A 83 -3.38 -21.29 6.89
CA MET A 83 -2.24 -21.17 7.78
C MET A 83 -2.07 -22.50 8.52
N GLU A 84 -0.81 -22.92 8.68
CA GLU A 84 -0.44 -24.12 9.44
C GLU A 84 -0.94 -23.94 10.89
N ASP A 85 -1.55 -24.98 11.47
CA ASP A 85 -2.16 -24.97 12.81
C ASP A 85 -3.38 -24.05 13.04
N SER A 86 -3.88 -23.37 12.00
CA SER A 86 -5.08 -22.52 12.08
C SER A 86 -6.34 -23.27 11.64
N ASP A 87 -7.43 -23.10 12.40
CA ASP A 87 -8.77 -23.55 11.99
C ASP A 87 -9.46 -22.55 11.04
N ALA A 88 -8.74 -21.51 10.60
CA ALA A 88 -9.26 -20.43 9.78
C ALA A 88 -8.49 -20.26 8.45
N LEU A 89 -9.19 -19.67 7.48
CA LEU A 89 -8.60 -19.07 6.30
C LEU A 89 -8.27 -17.62 6.61
N VAL A 90 -7.02 -17.20 6.37
CA VAL A 90 -6.62 -15.80 6.50
C VAL A 90 -6.72 -15.14 5.13
N VAL A 91 -7.60 -14.15 5.00
CA VAL A 91 -7.74 -13.38 3.77
C VAL A 91 -6.48 -12.54 3.58
N VAL A 92 -5.75 -12.74 2.50
CA VAL A 92 -4.49 -11.99 2.21
C VAL A 92 -4.65 -10.98 1.09
N ALA A 93 -5.71 -11.12 0.28
CA ALA A 93 -6.09 -10.15 -0.73
C ALA A 93 -7.61 -10.19 -0.93
N ALA A 94 -8.21 -9.02 -1.15
CA ALA A 94 -9.63 -8.84 -1.39
C ALA A 94 -9.82 -7.62 -2.30
N ILE A 95 -10.72 -7.73 -3.29
CA ILE A 95 -11.08 -6.64 -4.20
C ILE A 95 -12.59 -6.65 -4.49
N GLY A 96 -13.13 -5.49 -4.89
CA GLY A 96 -14.54 -5.35 -5.27
C GLY A 96 -15.51 -5.49 -4.09
N ASP A 97 -16.78 -5.76 -4.39
CA ASP A 97 -17.86 -5.91 -3.41
C ASP A 97 -17.82 -7.32 -2.78
N VAL A 98 -16.85 -7.51 -1.89
CA VAL A 98 -16.72 -8.68 -1.03
C VAL A 98 -16.93 -8.29 0.42
N PRO A 99 -17.60 -9.12 1.23
CA PRO A 99 -17.87 -8.78 2.61
C PRO A 99 -16.65 -8.94 3.53
N VAL A 100 -15.50 -9.41 3.02
CA VAL A 100 -14.27 -9.68 3.77
C VAL A 100 -13.11 -8.82 3.31
N GLU A 101 -12.33 -8.31 4.26
CA GLU A 101 -11.14 -7.50 3.99
C GLU A 101 -9.85 -8.33 4.17
N ALA A 102 -8.73 -7.89 3.57
CA ALA A 102 -7.43 -8.48 3.85
C ALA A 102 -7.11 -8.39 5.36
N GLY A 103 -6.60 -9.48 5.94
CA GLY A 103 -6.43 -9.69 7.37
C GLY A 103 -7.63 -10.36 8.07
N THR A 104 -8.78 -10.51 7.41
CA THR A 104 -9.94 -11.20 7.99
C THR A 104 -9.66 -12.69 8.20
N ARG A 105 -9.98 -13.22 9.38
CA ARG A 105 -9.98 -14.67 9.66
C ARG A 105 -11.37 -15.25 9.41
N VAL A 106 -11.48 -16.18 8.47
CA VAL A 106 -12.73 -16.87 8.15
C VAL A 106 -12.65 -18.32 8.66
N PRO A 107 -13.49 -18.77 9.60
CA PRO A 107 -13.42 -20.14 10.12
C PRO A 107 -13.56 -21.19 9.02
N ARG A 108 -12.55 -22.07 8.86
CA ARG A 108 -12.44 -23.03 7.75
C ARG A 108 -13.58 -24.04 7.74
N GLU A 109 -14.07 -24.46 8.90
CA GLU A 109 -15.19 -25.40 8.96
C GLU A 109 -16.52 -24.77 8.52
N ARG A 110 -16.64 -23.44 8.64
CA ARG A 110 -17.88 -22.70 8.37
C ARG A 110 -17.85 -21.93 7.06
N ALA A 111 -16.68 -21.75 6.43
CA ALA A 111 -16.54 -21.05 5.17
C ALA A 111 -17.06 -21.89 4.00
N PHE A 112 -17.93 -21.31 3.17
CA PHE A 112 -18.31 -21.91 1.88
C PHE A 112 -17.06 -22.28 1.05
N ALA A 113 -16.11 -21.35 0.93
CA ALA A 113 -14.91 -21.54 0.11
C ALA A 113 -14.04 -22.72 0.59
N ALA A 114 -14.09 -23.08 1.88
CA ALA A 114 -13.37 -24.24 2.39
C ALA A 114 -13.93 -25.59 1.92
N ARG A 115 -15.14 -25.63 1.32
CA ARG A 115 -15.62 -26.82 0.61
C ARG A 115 -14.70 -27.16 -0.57
N ALA A 116 -14.17 -26.14 -1.27
CA ALA A 116 -13.23 -26.29 -2.38
C ALA A 116 -11.95 -27.03 -1.97
N LEU A 117 -11.51 -26.83 -0.73
CA LEU A 117 -10.35 -27.52 -0.15
C LEU A 117 -10.62 -29.01 0.04
N ARG A 118 -11.81 -29.36 0.56
CA ARG A 118 -12.18 -30.75 0.83
C ARG A 118 -12.42 -31.54 -0.45
N SER A 119 -13.06 -30.90 -1.43
CA SER A 119 -13.35 -31.52 -2.73
C SER A 119 -12.19 -31.43 -3.71
N ASN A 120 -11.13 -30.68 -3.37
CA ASN A 120 -10.03 -30.29 -4.24
C ASN A 120 -10.50 -29.88 -5.66
N SER A 121 -11.59 -29.13 -5.72
CA SER A 121 -12.28 -28.76 -6.96
C SER A 121 -13.05 -27.46 -6.76
N ALA A 122 -13.42 -26.82 -7.88
CA ALA A 122 -14.27 -25.65 -7.81
C ALA A 122 -15.65 -26.01 -7.23
N VAL A 123 -16.15 -25.17 -6.34
CA VAL A 123 -17.48 -25.29 -5.71
C VAL A 123 -18.28 -24.03 -5.96
N PHE A 124 -19.61 -24.18 -5.97
CA PHE A 124 -20.54 -23.11 -6.30
C PHE A 124 -21.52 -22.86 -5.17
N ALA A 125 -21.83 -21.59 -4.91
CA ALA A 125 -22.90 -21.16 -4.02
C ALA A 125 -23.96 -20.46 -4.84
N ASP A 126 -25.23 -20.79 -4.59
CA ASP A 126 -26.40 -20.08 -5.10
C ASP A 126 -27.41 -19.91 -3.96
N PRO A 127 -28.15 -18.79 -3.88
CA PRO A 127 -29.31 -18.66 -3.00
C PRO A 127 -30.26 -19.88 -3.01
N SER A 128 -30.44 -20.57 -4.13
CA SER A 128 -31.28 -21.75 -4.28
C SER A 128 -30.68 -23.03 -3.68
N THR A 129 -29.37 -23.10 -3.47
CA THR A 129 -28.72 -24.26 -2.82
C THR A 129 -28.75 -24.16 -1.30
N GLY A 130 -29.26 -23.05 -0.75
CA GLY A 130 -29.33 -22.82 0.70
C GLY A 130 -27.97 -22.60 1.37
N VAL A 131 -26.89 -22.51 0.58
CA VAL A 131 -25.52 -22.35 1.06
C VAL A 131 -25.30 -20.91 1.52
N ARG A 132 -24.95 -20.75 2.79
CA ARG A 132 -24.56 -19.46 3.40
C ARG A 132 -23.04 -19.39 3.55
N TRP A 133 -22.51 -18.16 3.55
CA TRP A 133 -21.07 -17.88 3.65
C TRP A 133 -20.40 -18.46 4.90
N SER A 134 -21.06 -18.29 6.05
CA SER A 134 -20.82 -18.94 7.34
C SER A 134 -21.95 -18.56 8.32
N ASP A 135 -22.07 -19.23 9.47
CA ASP A 135 -23.01 -18.86 10.55
C ASP A 135 -22.49 -17.74 11.47
N THR A 136 -21.26 -17.26 11.27
CA THR A 136 -20.61 -16.25 12.11
C THR A 136 -20.68 -14.87 11.46
N VAL A 137 -21.55 -14.00 12.01
CA VAL A 137 -21.73 -12.54 11.78
C VAL A 137 -22.00 -12.06 10.34
N MET A 138 -21.47 -12.74 9.32
CA MET A 138 -21.52 -12.40 7.90
C MET A 138 -22.73 -13.04 7.16
N ALA A 139 -23.62 -13.68 7.92
CA ALA A 139 -24.55 -14.72 7.50
C ALA A 139 -25.86 -14.24 6.81
N ARG A 140 -25.95 -13.01 6.30
CA ARG A 140 -27.26 -12.46 5.87
C ARG A 140 -27.39 -12.10 4.39
N VAL A 141 -26.34 -12.22 3.59
CA VAL A 141 -26.44 -11.95 2.14
C VAL A 141 -26.48 -13.29 1.40
N PRO A 142 -27.54 -13.61 0.63
CA PRO A 142 -27.51 -14.70 -0.33
C PRO A 142 -26.44 -14.39 -1.37
N VAL A 143 -25.39 -15.20 -1.45
CA VAL A 143 -24.27 -14.92 -2.35
C VAL A 143 -24.20 -15.97 -3.43
N ARG A 144 -24.12 -15.51 -4.68
CA ARG A 144 -23.72 -16.34 -5.81
C ARG A 144 -22.20 -16.28 -5.87
N ALA A 145 -21.53 -17.42 -5.71
CA ALA A 145 -20.07 -17.45 -5.65
C ALA A 145 -19.51 -18.71 -6.31
N VAL A 146 -18.30 -18.59 -6.83
CA VAL A 146 -17.45 -19.71 -7.22
C VAL A 146 -16.18 -19.66 -6.39
N ALA A 147 -15.79 -20.76 -5.77
CA ALA A 147 -14.55 -20.87 -5.03
C ALA A 147 -13.74 -22.05 -5.53
N ALA A 148 -12.42 -21.91 -5.61
CA ALA A 148 -11.51 -22.95 -6.07
C ALA A 148 -10.29 -23.05 -5.14
N PRO A 149 -9.69 -24.25 -5.00
CA PRO A 149 -8.49 -24.41 -4.18
C PRO A 149 -7.28 -23.79 -4.87
N LEU A 150 -6.37 -23.22 -4.07
CA LEU A 150 -5.00 -22.92 -4.49
C LEU A 150 -4.20 -24.21 -4.39
N ALA A 151 -4.19 -25.01 -5.44
CA ALA A 151 -3.50 -26.29 -5.45
C ALA A 151 -2.67 -26.47 -6.72
N LEU A 152 -1.58 -27.22 -6.57
CA LEU A 152 -0.85 -27.83 -7.69
C LEU A 152 -1.17 -29.32 -7.69
N ASP A 153 -1.08 -29.94 -8.85
CA ASP A 153 -1.38 -31.36 -9.02
C ASP A 153 -0.57 -32.24 -8.04
N GLY A 154 -1.29 -33.09 -7.30
CA GLY A 154 -0.72 -34.02 -6.34
C GLY A 154 -0.25 -33.39 -5.02
N GLN A 155 -0.63 -32.16 -4.70
CA GLN A 155 -0.18 -31.44 -3.51
C GLN A 155 -1.33 -30.93 -2.65
N PRO A 156 -1.09 -30.74 -1.34
CA PRO A 156 -2.10 -30.13 -0.48
C PRO A 156 -2.39 -28.71 -0.96
N ALA A 157 -3.68 -28.35 -0.95
CA ALA A 157 -4.09 -26.98 -1.23
C ALA A 157 -3.48 -26.04 -0.19
N LEU A 158 -3.04 -24.86 -0.65
CA LEU A 158 -2.43 -23.80 0.15
C LEU A 158 -3.45 -22.74 0.60
N GLY A 159 -4.67 -22.79 0.06
CA GLY A 159 -5.64 -21.72 0.22
C GLY A 159 -6.84 -21.88 -0.70
N VAL A 160 -7.67 -20.83 -0.75
CA VAL A 160 -8.82 -20.71 -1.64
C VAL A 160 -8.83 -19.36 -2.32
N ILE A 161 -9.29 -19.35 -3.57
CA ILE A 161 -9.70 -18.14 -4.28
C ILE A 161 -11.21 -18.20 -4.42
N SER A 162 -11.89 -17.10 -4.15
CA SER A 162 -13.35 -17.03 -4.19
C SER A 162 -13.79 -15.76 -4.91
N ILE A 163 -14.66 -15.93 -5.90
CA ILE A 163 -15.20 -14.87 -6.73
C ILE A 163 -16.70 -14.79 -6.50
N ILE A 164 -17.17 -13.59 -6.20
CA ILE A 164 -18.57 -13.27 -5.91
C ILE A 164 -19.22 -12.69 -7.15
N GLY A 165 -20.42 -13.15 -7.47
CA GLY A 165 -21.26 -12.62 -8.53
C GLY A 165 -22.24 -11.58 -7.98
N GLY A 166 -22.57 -10.58 -8.80
CA GLY A 166 -23.67 -9.66 -8.51
C GLY A 166 -25.05 -10.34 -8.55
N PRO A 167 -26.15 -9.62 -8.26
CA PRO A 167 -27.50 -10.17 -8.11
C PRO A 167 -28.02 -10.97 -9.31
N GLY A 168 -27.48 -10.72 -10.52
CA GLY A 168 -27.85 -11.40 -11.76
C GLY A 168 -26.90 -12.53 -12.21
N ARG A 169 -25.71 -12.68 -11.60
CA ARG A 169 -24.65 -13.55 -12.14
C ARG A 169 -24.71 -14.96 -11.56
N LEU A 170 -25.03 -15.95 -12.39
CA LEU A 170 -24.93 -17.38 -12.06
C LEU A 170 -23.63 -17.94 -12.61
N PHE A 171 -22.82 -18.59 -11.78
CA PHE A 171 -21.57 -19.21 -12.24
C PHE A 171 -21.82 -20.59 -12.85
N THR A 172 -21.08 -20.88 -13.92
CA THR A 172 -21.14 -22.11 -14.71
C THR A 172 -19.93 -23.00 -14.43
N VAL A 173 -19.95 -24.23 -14.92
CA VAL A 173 -18.80 -25.15 -14.85
C VAL A 173 -17.55 -24.54 -15.49
N ALA A 174 -17.69 -23.85 -16.62
CA ALA A 174 -16.57 -23.17 -17.28
C ALA A 174 -15.98 -22.04 -16.41
N ASP A 175 -16.81 -21.37 -15.61
CA ASP A 175 -16.34 -20.38 -14.64
C ASP A 175 -15.57 -21.05 -13.49
N GLY A 176 -16.01 -22.24 -13.06
CA GLY A 176 -15.28 -23.06 -12.09
C GLY A 176 -13.92 -23.53 -12.59
N SER A 177 -13.83 -23.97 -13.85
CA SER A 177 -12.55 -24.33 -14.49
C SER A 177 -11.59 -23.14 -14.52
N PHE A 178 -12.07 -21.95 -14.91
CA PHE A 178 -11.27 -20.73 -14.91
C PHE A 178 -10.81 -20.34 -13.50
N ALA A 179 -11.70 -20.40 -12.50
CA ALA A 179 -11.36 -20.14 -11.11
C ALA A 179 -10.31 -21.13 -10.56
N HIS A 180 -10.37 -22.40 -11.00
CA HIS A 180 -9.36 -23.40 -10.66
C HIS A 180 -8.00 -23.07 -11.26
N GLU A 181 -7.93 -22.67 -12.53
CA GLU A 181 -6.68 -22.24 -13.16
C GLU A 181 -6.08 -20.99 -12.48
N LEU A 182 -6.91 -20.03 -12.04
CA LEU A 182 -6.45 -18.93 -11.19
C LEU A 182 -5.89 -19.40 -9.86
N GLY A 183 -6.54 -20.39 -9.22
CA GLY A 183 -6.05 -21.02 -8.00
C GLY A 183 -4.68 -21.69 -8.20
N THR A 184 -4.48 -22.36 -9.34
CA THR A 184 -3.19 -22.95 -9.72
C THR A 184 -2.11 -21.88 -9.91
N LEU A 185 -2.42 -20.77 -10.60
CA LEU A 185 -1.47 -19.65 -10.75
C LEU A 185 -1.10 -19.03 -9.41
N ALA A 186 -2.09 -18.81 -8.52
CA ALA A 186 -1.84 -18.34 -7.16
C ALA A 186 -0.94 -19.30 -6.35
N ALA A 187 -1.14 -20.62 -6.49
CA ALA A 187 -0.28 -21.62 -5.87
C ALA A 187 1.16 -21.59 -6.44
N LEU A 188 1.32 -21.35 -7.75
CA LEU A 188 2.64 -21.17 -8.38
C LEU A 188 3.36 -19.93 -7.85
N VAL A 189 2.65 -18.81 -7.64
CA VAL A 189 3.22 -17.58 -7.03
C VAL A 189 3.81 -17.88 -5.67
N LEU A 190 3.06 -18.58 -4.80
CA LEU A 190 3.52 -18.97 -3.47
C LEU A 190 4.75 -19.89 -3.55
N ARG A 191 4.72 -20.89 -4.44
CA ARG A 191 5.79 -21.89 -4.61
C ARG A 191 7.09 -21.33 -5.14
N ARG A 192 7.04 -20.43 -6.14
CA ARG A 192 8.24 -19.82 -6.71
C ARG A 192 9.05 -19.11 -5.64
N ARG A 193 8.35 -18.43 -4.73
CA ARG A 193 8.96 -17.63 -3.67
C ARG A 193 9.55 -18.50 -2.54
N ASP A 194 8.85 -19.57 -2.18
CA ASP A 194 9.37 -20.61 -1.26
C ASP A 194 10.68 -21.26 -1.77
N ASN A 195 10.80 -21.49 -3.09
CA ASN A 195 12.03 -21.98 -3.70
C ASN A 195 13.14 -20.93 -3.73
N GLY A 196 12.81 -19.66 -4.01
CA GLY A 196 13.76 -18.55 -3.91
C GLY A 196 14.32 -18.38 -2.50
N ARG A 197 13.50 -18.62 -1.47
CA ARG A 197 13.90 -18.61 -0.06
C ARG A 197 14.96 -19.67 0.26
N ARG A 198 14.78 -20.90 -0.23
CA ARG A 198 15.74 -22.00 -0.02
C ARG A 198 17.10 -21.73 -0.65
N MET A 199 17.11 -21.09 -1.83
CA MET A 199 18.37 -20.71 -2.49
C MET A 199 19.04 -19.51 -1.82
N ALA A 200 18.27 -18.54 -1.30
CA ALA A 200 18.81 -17.36 -0.61
C ALA A 200 19.39 -17.67 0.78
N THR A 201 18.88 -18.70 1.47
CA THR A 201 19.46 -19.17 2.76
C THR A 201 20.87 -19.74 2.65
N ASP A 202 21.31 -20.13 1.44
CA ASP A 202 22.64 -20.70 1.23
C ASP A 202 23.71 -19.67 0.82
N GLU A 203 23.34 -18.43 0.43
CA GLU A 203 24.30 -17.46 -0.14
C GLU A 203 24.36 -16.04 0.48
N ALA A 204 23.38 -15.57 1.27
CA ALA A 204 23.24 -14.11 1.43
C ALA A 204 23.03 -13.57 2.86
N THR A 205 24.09 -13.58 3.69
CA THR A 205 24.16 -12.69 4.88
C THR A 205 25.25 -11.62 4.81
N ALA A 206 26.14 -11.65 3.81
CA ALA A 206 27.22 -10.66 3.66
C ALA A 206 27.05 -9.70 2.46
N ALA A 207 26.16 -9.99 1.50
CA ALA A 207 26.04 -9.22 0.24
C ALA A 207 24.78 -8.33 0.14
N ALA A 208 23.90 -8.31 1.15
CA ALA A 208 22.54 -7.75 1.03
C ALA A 208 22.41 -6.23 1.27
N GLU A 209 23.35 -5.59 1.97
CA GLU A 209 23.26 -4.15 2.30
C GLU A 209 23.53 -3.22 1.08
N PRO A 210 24.54 -3.49 0.22
CA PRO A 210 24.78 -2.70 -1.00
C PRO A 210 23.61 -2.74 -1.99
N ASP A 211 22.88 -3.86 -2.03
CA ASP A 211 21.78 -4.13 -2.97
C ASP A 211 20.49 -3.37 -2.61
N PHE A 212 20.31 -2.96 -1.34
CA PHE A 212 19.20 -2.10 -0.95
C PHE A 212 19.59 -0.62 -0.94
N ALA A 213 20.80 -0.29 -0.47
CA ALA A 213 21.19 1.09 -0.22
C ALA A 213 21.30 1.94 -1.48
N VAL A 214 21.98 1.43 -2.52
CA VAL A 214 22.16 2.17 -3.77
C VAL A 214 20.82 2.41 -4.48
N PRO A 215 19.96 1.38 -4.67
CA PRO A 215 18.64 1.61 -5.26
C PRO A 215 17.73 2.53 -4.45
N ALA A 216 17.77 2.48 -3.11
CA ALA A 216 16.99 3.39 -2.27
C ALA A 216 17.40 4.85 -2.49
N MET A 217 18.70 5.14 -2.56
CA MET A 217 19.20 6.49 -2.80
C MET A 217 18.88 6.98 -4.22
N ILE A 218 18.99 6.12 -5.24
CA ILE A 218 18.58 6.44 -6.61
C ILE A 218 17.08 6.71 -6.69
N ALA A 219 16.26 5.86 -6.07
CA ALA A 219 14.81 6.04 -6.04
C ALA A 219 14.42 7.34 -5.34
N ALA A 220 15.08 7.70 -4.24
CA ALA A 220 14.86 8.99 -3.58
C ALA A 220 15.27 10.16 -4.48
N ALA A 221 16.39 10.06 -5.19
CA ALA A 221 16.86 11.09 -6.11
C ALA A 221 15.95 11.27 -7.34
N ALA A 222 15.28 10.20 -7.79
CA ALA A 222 14.42 10.19 -8.98
C ALA A 222 12.92 10.43 -8.69
N ALA A 223 12.44 10.04 -7.51
CA ALA A 223 11.03 10.23 -7.12
C ALA A 223 10.65 11.71 -7.20
N VAL A 224 9.41 12.07 -7.53
CA VAL A 224 8.97 13.47 -7.49
C VAL A 224 8.35 13.78 -6.14
N THR A 225 7.61 12.82 -5.59
CA THR A 225 6.91 12.93 -4.30
C THR A 225 7.38 11.87 -3.29
N VAL A 226 7.00 12.06 -2.03
CA VAL A 226 7.17 11.05 -0.96
C VAL A 226 6.40 9.77 -1.29
N ASP A 227 5.23 9.89 -1.93
CA ASP A 227 4.37 8.76 -2.29
C ASP A 227 4.99 7.88 -3.39
N ASP A 228 5.61 8.49 -4.41
CA ASP A 228 6.32 7.77 -5.47
C ASP A 228 7.48 6.94 -4.91
N PHE A 229 8.26 7.58 -4.03
CA PHE A 229 9.38 6.94 -3.38
C PHE A 229 8.92 5.80 -2.47
N ALA A 230 7.97 6.06 -1.58
CA ALA A 230 7.46 5.05 -0.66
C ALA A 230 6.83 3.86 -1.41
N SER A 231 6.09 4.12 -2.50
CA SER A 231 5.50 3.07 -3.34
C SER A 231 6.57 2.22 -4.04
N THR A 232 7.69 2.83 -4.43
CA THR A 232 8.84 2.09 -4.97
C THR A 232 9.51 1.25 -3.89
N MET A 233 9.70 1.81 -2.71
CA MET A 233 10.43 1.16 -1.62
C MET A 233 9.62 0.06 -0.94
N ILE A 234 8.30 0.21 -0.80
CA ILE A 234 7.48 -0.81 -0.14
C ILE A 234 7.54 -2.14 -0.88
N ASN A 235 7.65 -2.12 -2.21
CA ASN A 235 7.81 -3.34 -3.01
C ASN A 235 9.14 -4.05 -2.76
N ARG A 236 10.19 -3.31 -2.37
CA ARG A 236 11.50 -3.88 -2.00
C ARG A 236 11.55 -4.37 -0.55
N LEU A 237 10.57 -3.97 0.26
CA LEU A 237 10.43 -4.35 1.66
C LEU A 237 9.38 -5.44 1.87
N ASP A 238 8.49 -5.67 0.90
CA ASP A 238 7.50 -6.73 0.91
C ASP A 238 8.16 -8.08 1.14
N ASP A 239 7.69 -8.77 2.18
CA ASP A 239 8.14 -10.11 2.56
C ASP A 239 6.90 -10.99 2.71
N GLU A 240 6.97 -12.22 2.24
CA GLU A 240 5.86 -13.18 2.33
C GLU A 240 5.57 -13.62 3.77
N ALA A 241 6.53 -13.42 4.67
CA ALA A 241 6.32 -13.62 6.09
C ALA A 241 5.32 -12.61 6.69
N PHE A 242 5.03 -11.53 5.96
CA PHE A 242 4.14 -10.47 6.39
C PHE A 242 2.79 -10.59 5.67
N LEU A 243 1.71 -10.54 6.44
CA LEU A 243 0.35 -10.43 5.90
C LEU A 243 0.06 -9.01 5.40
N GLY A 244 0.80 -8.02 5.89
CA GLY A 244 0.71 -6.64 5.45
C GLY A 244 1.93 -5.83 5.90
N ILE A 245 2.27 -4.81 5.12
CA ILE A 245 3.35 -3.87 5.41
C ILE A 245 2.90 -2.46 5.05
N SER A 246 3.31 -1.46 5.82
CA SER A 246 3.13 -0.06 5.46
C SER A 246 4.35 0.77 5.82
N ILE A 247 4.60 1.81 5.02
CA ILE A 247 5.58 2.84 5.33
C ILE A 247 4.81 4.08 5.76
N ALA A 248 5.16 4.62 6.91
CA ALA A 248 4.61 5.85 7.43
C ALA A 248 5.72 6.89 7.64
N VAL A 249 5.46 8.14 7.30
CA VAL A 249 6.42 9.26 7.34
C VAL A 249 5.92 10.32 8.30
N CYS A 250 6.80 10.80 9.16
CA CYS A 250 6.52 11.90 10.08
C CYS A 250 6.51 13.22 9.30
N GLU A 251 5.44 13.99 9.46
CA GLU A 251 5.38 15.36 9.00
C GLU A 251 5.58 16.30 10.19
N SER A 252 6.78 16.85 10.31
CA SER A 252 7.19 17.70 11.43
C SER A 252 6.42 19.03 11.48
N THR A 253 5.99 19.53 10.33
CA THR A 253 5.14 20.72 10.18
C THR A 253 3.76 20.50 10.75
N THR A 254 3.19 19.30 10.54
CA THR A 254 1.80 19.02 10.90
C THR A 254 1.62 18.30 12.24
N GLY A 255 2.69 17.71 12.79
CA GLY A 255 2.58 16.83 13.95
C GLY A 255 1.75 15.58 13.61
N SER A 256 1.89 15.07 12.39
CA SER A 256 1.12 13.93 11.90
C SER A 256 2.01 12.85 11.29
N LEU A 257 1.42 11.67 11.14
CA LEU A 257 2.01 10.52 10.49
C LEU A 257 1.20 10.23 9.23
N ARG A 258 1.83 10.35 8.06
CA ARG A 258 1.24 10.02 6.76
C ARG A 258 1.67 8.63 6.35
N PHE A 259 0.78 7.87 5.72
CA PHE A 259 1.04 6.52 5.20
C PHE A 259 1.11 6.53 3.67
N PRO A 260 2.24 6.98 3.08
CA PRO A 260 2.39 7.10 1.63
C PRO A 260 2.30 5.75 0.88
N ALA A 261 2.59 4.64 1.54
CA ALA A 261 2.52 3.31 0.93
C ALA A 261 2.08 2.24 1.93
N ALA A 262 1.19 1.35 1.51
CA ALA A 262 0.78 0.17 2.27
C ALA A 262 0.36 -0.98 1.34
N LEU A 263 0.58 -2.22 1.78
CA LEU A 263 0.28 -3.46 1.07
C LEU A 263 -0.39 -4.49 1.98
N GLY A 264 -1.10 -5.44 1.36
CA GLY A 264 -1.74 -6.57 2.03
C GLY A 264 -2.77 -6.13 3.06
N ALA A 265 -2.73 -6.74 4.25
CA ALA A 265 -3.63 -6.48 5.35
C ALA A 265 -3.52 -5.05 5.94
N LEU A 266 -2.48 -4.28 5.58
CA LEU A 266 -2.35 -2.86 5.91
C LEU A 266 -2.73 -1.92 4.76
N GLY A 267 -3.16 -2.45 3.61
CA GLY A 267 -3.42 -1.66 2.40
C GLY A 267 -4.40 -0.50 2.58
N ALA A 268 -5.37 -0.63 3.50
CA ALA A 268 -6.33 0.42 3.84
C ALA A 268 -5.68 1.68 4.44
N LEU A 269 -4.44 1.59 4.94
CA LEU A 269 -3.69 2.74 5.42
C LEU A 269 -3.13 3.61 4.30
N ARG A 270 -3.10 3.17 3.04
CA ARG A 270 -2.48 3.93 1.95
C ARG A 270 -3.17 5.29 1.73
N GLY A 271 -2.39 6.36 1.86
CA GLY A 271 -2.83 7.76 1.75
C GLY A 271 -3.48 8.31 3.03
N VAL A 272 -3.52 7.53 4.12
CA VAL A 272 -4.08 7.97 5.40
C VAL A 272 -3.10 8.91 6.12
N ARG A 273 -3.63 9.91 6.82
CA ARG A 273 -2.88 10.76 7.75
C ARG A 273 -3.50 10.64 9.14
N THR A 274 -2.68 10.33 10.14
CA THR A 274 -3.10 10.19 11.54
C THR A 274 -2.35 11.18 12.43
N PRO A 275 -2.95 11.68 13.52
CA PRO A 275 -2.20 12.49 14.48
C PRO A 275 -1.02 11.71 15.06
N LEU A 276 0.14 12.38 15.16
CA LEU A 276 1.33 11.82 15.80
C LEU A 276 1.41 12.40 17.22
N GLU A 277 1.08 11.58 18.22
CA GLU A 277 1.22 11.99 19.62
C GLU A 277 2.70 12.25 19.94
N PRO A 278 3.08 13.40 20.52
CA PRO A 278 4.48 13.75 20.80
C PRO A 278 5.22 12.69 21.65
N ALA A 279 4.56 12.17 22.68
CA ALA A 279 5.13 11.09 23.51
C ALA A 279 5.39 9.81 22.71
N ARG A 280 4.56 9.55 21.70
CA ARG A 280 4.69 8.40 20.82
C ARG A 280 5.78 8.60 19.76
N ALA A 281 5.93 9.82 19.25
CA ALA A 281 7.06 10.21 18.40
C ALA A 281 8.39 10.07 19.14
N GLU A 282 8.47 10.55 20.38
CA GLU A 282 9.65 10.40 21.23
C GLU A 282 9.95 8.94 21.56
N PHE A 283 8.92 8.14 21.86
CA PHE A 283 9.07 6.71 22.10
C PHE A 283 9.63 6.01 20.86
N LEU A 284 9.09 6.31 19.66
CA LEU A 284 9.57 5.75 18.40
C LEU A 284 11.02 6.18 18.11
N ALA A 285 11.38 7.45 18.33
CA ALA A 285 12.74 7.95 18.13
C ALA A 285 13.78 7.25 19.03
N ARG A 286 13.38 6.78 20.22
CA ARG A 286 14.26 6.02 21.13
C ARG A 286 14.36 4.54 20.75
N GLN A 287 13.41 4.00 19.99
CA GLN A 287 13.31 2.58 19.64
C GLN A 287 14.02 2.33 18.31
N ARG A 288 15.30 1.91 18.34
CA ARG A 288 16.06 1.50 17.15
C ARG A 288 15.82 0.05 16.70
N ARG A 289 14.84 -0.63 17.31
CA ARG A 289 14.48 -2.03 17.04
C ARG A 289 12.97 -2.13 16.84
N ALA A 290 12.53 -3.23 16.25
CA ALA A 290 11.14 -3.57 16.07
C ALA A 290 10.43 -3.68 17.43
N VAL A 291 9.37 -2.89 17.59
CA VAL A 291 8.45 -3.00 18.72
C VAL A 291 7.33 -3.92 18.30
N GLN A 292 7.36 -5.15 18.79
CA GLN A 292 6.28 -6.12 18.57
C GLN A 292 5.06 -5.75 19.42
N MET A 293 3.87 -5.99 18.87
CA MET A 293 2.60 -5.81 19.53
C MET A 293 1.67 -6.99 19.26
N PRO A 294 0.92 -7.45 20.27
CA PRO A 294 -0.04 -8.54 20.11
C PRO A 294 -1.25 -8.14 19.26
N ASP A 295 -1.51 -6.84 19.11
CA ASP A 295 -2.59 -6.30 18.29
C ASP A 295 -2.12 -5.07 17.51
N ALA A 296 -2.05 -5.21 16.19
CA ALA A 296 -1.61 -4.22 15.22
C ALA A 296 -2.57 -3.02 15.15
N ARG A 297 -3.81 -3.11 15.65
CA ARG A 297 -4.67 -1.93 15.80
C ARG A 297 -4.03 -0.85 16.66
N HIS A 298 -3.09 -1.22 17.53
CA HIS A 298 -2.33 -0.24 18.28
C HIS A 298 -1.37 0.57 17.43
N LEU A 299 -1.03 0.18 16.19
CA LEU A 299 -0.19 0.96 15.28
C LEU A 299 -0.76 2.37 15.06
N VAL A 300 -2.08 2.50 14.96
CA VAL A 300 -2.78 3.77 14.70
C VAL A 300 -3.55 4.28 15.92
N PRO A 301 -3.89 5.58 15.98
CA PRO A 301 -4.76 6.13 17.03
C PRO A 301 -6.17 5.51 16.99
N GLU A 302 -6.91 5.64 18.09
CA GLU A 302 -8.21 4.96 18.27
C GLU A 302 -9.21 5.16 17.13
N GLY A 303 -9.31 6.38 16.60
CA GLY A 303 -10.22 6.72 15.50
C GLY A 303 -9.94 6.04 14.16
N TRP A 304 -8.78 5.39 14.00
CA TRP A 304 -8.35 4.75 12.75
C TRP A 304 -8.19 3.22 12.91
N ARG A 305 -8.49 2.66 14.08
CA ARG A 305 -8.30 1.23 14.37
C ARG A 305 -9.10 0.30 13.47
N SER A 306 -10.18 0.77 12.85
CA SER A 306 -10.95 -0.01 11.88
C SER A 306 -10.21 -0.27 10.57
N LEU A 307 -9.16 0.49 10.26
CA LEU A 307 -8.35 0.34 9.04
C LEU A 307 -7.22 -0.69 9.20
N VAL A 308 -7.06 -1.26 10.39
CA VAL A 308 -5.98 -2.19 10.72
C VAL A 308 -6.61 -3.45 11.30
N PRO A 309 -6.21 -4.64 10.84
CA PRO A 309 -6.75 -5.89 11.35
C PRO A 309 -6.30 -6.15 12.80
N ALA A 310 -7.14 -6.87 13.54
CA ALA A 310 -6.83 -7.35 14.89
C ALA A 310 -5.88 -8.56 14.86
N LEU A 311 -4.67 -8.35 14.36
CA LEU A 311 -3.61 -9.34 14.18
C LEU A 311 -2.33 -8.84 14.88
N PRO A 312 -1.39 -9.70 15.28
CA PRO A 312 -0.13 -9.24 15.82
C PRO A 312 0.70 -8.54 14.75
N GLY A 313 1.53 -7.60 15.18
CA GLY A 313 2.32 -6.78 14.29
C GLY A 313 3.59 -6.24 14.94
N ALA A 314 4.40 -5.56 14.16
CA ALA A 314 5.58 -4.86 14.65
C ALA A 314 5.69 -3.49 13.99
N SER A 315 6.32 -2.56 14.71
CA SER A 315 6.65 -1.23 14.20
C SER A 315 8.14 -0.98 14.35
N ILE A 316 8.79 -0.53 13.28
CA ILE A 316 10.22 -0.25 13.21
C ILE A 316 10.38 1.23 12.90
N ALA A 317 10.98 2.00 13.80
CA ALA A 317 11.18 3.42 13.57
C ALA A 317 12.21 3.67 12.45
N LEU A 318 11.92 4.66 11.60
CA LEU A 318 12.87 5.20 10.64
C LEU A 318 13.55 6.40 11.30
N ILE A 319 14.80 6.22 11.68
CA ILE A 319 15.57 7.22 12.43
C ILE A 319 16.78 7.65 11.61
N ASP A 320 16.93 8.94 11.40
CA ASP A 320 18.13 9.56 10.81
C ASP A 320 18.63 10.66 11.74
N ASN A 321 19.90 10.59 12.16
CA ASN A 321 20.52 11.51 13.12
C ASN A 321 19.68 11.74 14.40
N ASP A 322 19.16 10.66 15.00
CA ASP A 322 18.28 10.68 16.18
C ASP A 322 16.92 11.38 15.99
N ILE A 323 16.55 11.69 14.76
CA ILE A 323 15.24 12.22 14.38
C ILE A 323 14.41 11.10 13.78
N ALA A 324 13.24 10.83 14.35
CA ALA A 324 12.27 9.92 13.75
C ALA A 324 11.63 10.58 12.52
N VAL A 325 12.03 10.13 11.33
CA VAL A 325 11.47 10.59 10.05
C VAL A 325 10.25 9.78 9.63
N GLY A 326 9.98 8.66 10.31
CA GLY A 326 8.86 7.79 9.99
C GLY A 326 8.94 6.46 10.73
N ARG A 327 8.25 5.46 10.20
CA ARG A 327 8.29 4.06 10.66
C ARG A 327 7.82 3.10 9.56
N ILE A 328 8.20 1.84 9.69
CA ILE A 328 7.66 0.72 8.92
C ILE A 328 6.80 -0.10 9.86
N ASP A 329 5.55 -0.34 9.48
CA ASP A 329 4.63 -1.17 10.23
C ASP A 329 4.37 -2.47 9.47
N ILE A 330 4.27 -3.57 10.21
CA ILE A 330 4.20 -4.92 9.68
C ILE A 330 3.12 -5.67 10.45
N VAL A 331 2.32 -6.46 9.74
CA VAL A 331 1.38 -7.42 10.32
C VAL A 331 1.82 -8.82 9.94
N PHE A 332 1.83 -9.72 10.92
CA PHE A 332 2.18 -11.12 10.73
C PHE A 332 1.05 -12.03 11.15
N ASP A 333 1.18 -13.29 10.75
CA ASP A 333 0.28 -14.35 11.16
C ASP A 333 0.48 -14.67 12.66
N PRO A 334 -0.57 -14.63 13.50
CA PRO A 334 -0.50 -14.99 14.91
C PRO A 334 -0.10 -16.44 15.17
N ASP A 335 -0.33 -17.32 14.22
CA ASP A 335 -0.11 -18.75 14.39
C ASP A 335 1.33 -19.15 13.95
N ARG A 336 2.09 -18.23 13.33
CA ARG A 336 3.52 -18.39 13.06
C ARG A 336 4.37 -17.78 14.18
N ALA A 337 5.51 -18.41 14.47
CA ALA A 337 6.56 -17.74 15.23
C ALA A 337 6.88 -16.41 14.56
N VAL A 338 7.03 -15.35 15.34
CA VAL A 338 7.33 -14.01 14.82
C VAL A 338 8.50 -14.15 13.85
N PRO A 339 8.39 -13.64 12.62
CA PRO A 339 9.41 -13.85 11.61
C PRO A 339 10.64 -12.99 11.92
N ASP A 340 11.43 -13.42 12.90
CA ASP A 340 12.54 -12.67 13.47
C ASP A 340 13.61 -12.34 12.43
N GLU A 341 13.81 -13.22 11.45
CA GLU A 341 14.77 -12.98 10.37
C GLU A 341 14.24 -11.94 9.37
N ALA A 342 12.97 -12.03 8.97
CA ALA A 342 12.37 -11.02 8.08
C ALA A 342 12.31 -9.66 8.77
N THR A 343 11.93 -9.63 10.04
CA THR A 343 11.90 -8.42 10.87
C THR A 343 13.31 -7.81 10.98
N ARG A 344 14.34 -8.63 11.23
CA ARG A 344 15.75 -8.19 11.26
C ARG A 344 16.22 -7.62 9.92
N ARG A 345 15.83 -8.21 8.79
CA ARG A 345 16.13 -7.63 7.46
C ARG A 345 15.53 -6.24 7.30
N ILE A 346 14.30 -6.01 7.77
CA ILE A 346 13.68 -4.69 7.75
C ILE A 346 14.40 -3.72 8.70
N GLU A 347 14.76 -4.14 9.90
CA GLU A 347 15.56 -3.33 10.84
C GLU A 347 16.89 -2.89 10.21
N GLN A 348 17.61 -3.78 9.53
CA GLN A 348 18.86 -3.46 8.83
C GLN A 348 18.67 -2.42 7.72
N ARG A 349 17.52 -2.47 7.02
CA ARG A 349 17.18 -1.55 5.92
C ARG A 349 16.62 -0.20 6.40
N ALA A 350 16.10 -0.14 7.63
CA ALA A 350 15.40 1.03 8.17
C ALA A 350 16.28 2.29 8.19
N GLY A 351 17.55 2.17 8.59
CA GLY A 351 18.47 3.32 8.63
C GLY A 351 18.74 3.92 7.25
N THR A 352 18.90 3.07 6.24
CA THR A 352 19.10 3.54 4.85
C THR A 352 17.83 4.16 4.28
N LEU A 353 16.67 3.56 4.56
CA LEU A 353 15.38 4.13 4.15
C LEU A 353 15.13 5.49 4.82
N ALA A 354 15.46 5.62 6.12
CA ALA A 354 15.36 6.88 6.85
C ALA A 354 16.19 7.98 6.19
N ARG A 355 17.47 7.70 5.86
CA ARG A 355 18.34 8.65 5.15
C ARG A 355 17.79 9.04 3.78
N ALA A 356 17.26 8.07 3.04
CA ALA A 356 16.66 8.33 1.73
C ALA A 356 15.43 9.24 1.83
N PHE A 357 14.58 9.05 2.85
CA PHE A 357 13.48 9.97 3.16
C PHE A 357 13.98 11.37 3.56
N THR A 358 15.03 11.48 4.38
CA THR A 358 15.62 12.78 4.73
C THR A 358 16.09 13.53 3.48
N VAL A 359 16.79 12.86 2.57
CA VAL A 359 17.27 13.45 1.31
C VAL A 359 16.10 13.88 0.42
N LEU A 360 15.10 13.03 0.28
CA LEU A 360 13.89 13.33 -0.49
C LEU A 360 13.13 14.53 0.07
N ASN A 361 12.85 14.53 1.37
CA ASN A 361 12.14 15.62 2.05
C ASN A 361 12.93 16.93 1.96
N ALA A 362 14.26 16.89 2.12
CA ALA A 362 15.12 18.05 1.91
C ALA A 362 15.09 18.56 0.47
N ARG A 363 14.88 17.69 -0.53
CA ARG A 363 14.73 18.08 -1.93
C ARG A 363 13.34 18.67 -2.21
N ILE A 364 12.27 18.04 -1.72
CA ILE A 364 10.88 18.50 -1.88
C ILE A 364 10.65 19.83 -1.15
N ALA A 365 11.19 20.00 0.07
CA ALA A 365 11.09 21.24 0.83
C ALA A 365 11.84 22.43 0.19
N ARG A 366 12.67 22.19 -0.84
CA ARG A 366 13.34 23.24 -1.63
C ARG A 366 12.51 23.74 -2.83
N THR A 367 11.28 23.25 -3.00
CA THR A 367 10.29 23.84 -3.92
C THR A 367 9.71 25.11 -3.26
N PRO A 368 9.79 26.29 -3.88
CA PRO A 368 9.89 27.56 -3.16
C PRO A 368 8.61 27.94 -2.40
N THR A 369 8.76 28.20 -1.10
CA THR A 369 7.91 29.11 -0.33
C THR A 369 8.82 30.22 0.21
N ASP A 370 8.46 31.49 0.01
CA ASP A 370 9.29 32.71 0.06
C ASP A 370 10.06 33.05 1.38
N HIS A 371 10.22 32.13 2.33
CA HIS A 371 10.92 32.37 3.59
C HIS A 371 12.30 31.73 3.74
N VAL A 372 12.79 30.98 2.74
CA VAL A 372 14.05 30.21 2.85
C VAL A 372 15.29 31.00 2.37
N MET A 373 15.17 32.23 1.86
CA MET A 373 16.31 33.02 1.37
C MET A 373 17.45 33.20 2.40
N LEU A 374 17.13 33.29 3.70
CA LEU A 374 18.14 33.37 4.77
C LEU A 374 18.74 32.00 5.14
N SER A 375 18.00 30.91 4.97
CA SER A 375 18.46 29.54 5.24
C SER A 375 19.18 28.89 4.06
N LEU A 376 18.92 29.33 2.82
CA LEU A 376 19.58 28.85 1.60
C LEU A 376 21.02 29.35 1.50
N HIS A 377 21.32 30.59 1.89
CA HIS A 377 22.72 31.04 1.97
C HIS A 377 23.49 30.29 3.06
N ALA A 378 22.90 30.11 4.24
CA ALA A 378 23.52 29.34 5.32
C ALA A 378 23.69 27.85 4.97
N LEU A 379 22.73 27.23 4.28
CA LEU A 379 22.80 25.83 3.84
C LEU A 379 23.71 25.66 2.63
N ARG A 380 23.75 26.62 1.70
CA ARG A 380 24.72 26.66 0.58
C ARG A 380 26.13 26.80 1.13
N ASP A 381 26.34 27.67 2.10
CA ASP A 381 27.65 27.88 2.71
C ASP A 381 28.03 26.66 3.58
N THR A 382 27.07 26.03 4.26
CA THR A 382 27.30 24.78 5.03
C THR A 382 27.60 23.59 4.11
N ILE A 383 26.86 23.41 3.02
CA ILE A 383 27.10 22.35 2.02
C ILE A 383 28.40 22.63 1.27
N ALA A 384 28.69 23.88 0.91
CA ALA A 384 29.95 24.25 0.27
C ALA A 384 31.15 24.00 1.21
N THR A 385 31.02 24.32 2.49
CA THR A 385 32.05 24.07 3.53
C THR A 385 32.21 22.57 3.79
N ARG A 386 31.11 21.82 3.98
CA ARG A 386 31.14 20.36 4.20
C ARG A 386 31.65 19.61 2.97
N LEU A 387 31.28 20.03 1.76
CA LEU A 387 31.83 19.47 0.52
C LEU A 387 33.31 19.79 0.42
N HIS A 388 33.76 20.98 0.80
CA HIS A 388 35.19 21.32 0.84
C HIS A 388 35.94 20.41 1.84
N ASP A 389 35.39 20.22 3.04
CA ASP A 389 35.96 19.38 4.11
C ASP A 389 35.96 17.89 3.78
N VAL A 390 35.06 17.41 2.91
CA VAL A 390 34.99 16.02 2.44
C VAL A 390 35.81 15.81 1.17
N THR A 391 35.86 16.80 0.28
CA THR A 391 36.67 16.72 -0.96
C THR A 391 38.16 16.73 -0.63
N ALA A 392 38.59 17.43 0.42
CA ALA A 392 39.99 17.48 0.86
C ALA A 392 40.58 16.11 1.27
N PRO A 393 39.96 15.33 2.18
CA PRO A 393 40.44 13.99 2.53
C PRO A 393 40.24 12.98 1.39
N ILE A 394 39.19 13.11 0.55
CA ILE A 394 39.01 12.29 -0.66
C ILE A 394 40.17 12.53 -1.64
N ALA A 395 40.55 13.79 -1.88
CA ALA A 395 41.70 14.13 -2.71
C ALA A 395 43.01 13.59 -2.09
N GLY A 396 43.16 13.68 -0.77
CA GLY A 396 44.31 13.12 -0.04
C GLY A 396 44.41 11.60 -0.14
N ILE A 397 43.31 10.87 0.01
CA ILE A 397 43.23 9.41 -0.14
C ILE A 397 43.48 9.01 -1.60
N SER A 398 42.98 9.78 -2.57
CA SER A 398 43.24 9.55 -4.00
C SER A 398 44.73 9.71 -4.33
N ALA A 399 45.36 10.78 -3.84
CA ALA A 399 46.79 11.04 -4.05
C ALA A 399 47.66 9.97 -3.37
N LEU A 400 47.30 9.54 -2.16
CA LEU A 400 48.01 8.45 -1.47
C LEU A 400 47.86 7.11 -2.21
N ALA A 401 46.67 6.82 -2.74
CA ALA A 401 46.40 5.62 -3.52
C ALA A 401 47.07 5.64 -4.90
N GLU A 402 47.29 6.81 -5.51
CA GLU A 402 48.08 6.98 -6.74
C GLU A 402 49.58 6.80 -6.48
N LEU A 403 50.09 7.30 -5.35
CA LEU A 403 51.48 7.08 -4.93
C LEU A 403 51.77 5.60 -4.66
N LEU A 404 50.84 4.90 -3.98
CA LEU A 404 50.96 3.47 -3.69
C LEU A 404 50.85 2.61 -4.96
N ALA A 405 50.08 3.03 -5.97
CA ALA A 405 49.97 2.30 -7.24
C ALA A 405 51.28 2.28 -8.07
N GLY A 406 52.27 3.11 -7.74
CA GLY A 406 53.59 3.16 -8.38
C GLY A 406 54.66 2.28 -7.71
N GLU A 407 54.36 1.63 -6.59
CA GLU A 407 55.31 0.82 -5.83
C GLU A 407 55.14 -0.69 -6.12
N GLN A 408 56.19 -1.49 -5.88
CA GLN A 408 56.09 -2.96 -5.95
C GLN A 408 55.34 -3.49 -4.72
N LEU A 409 54.01 -3.51 -4.82
CA LEU A 409 53.10 -4.02 -3.81
C LEU A 409 52.67 -5.46 -4.11
N SER A 410 52.23 -6.18 -3.08
CA SER A 410 51.63 -7.51 -3.27
C SER A 410 50.25 -7.42 -3.94
N ASP A 411 49.84 -8.49 -4.62
CA ASP A 411 48.59 -8.54 -5.38
C ASP A 411 47.34 -8.21 -4.52
N GLU A 412 47.29 -8.68 -3.27
CA GLU A 412 46.19 -8.36 -2.33
C GLU A 412 46.13 -6.86 -1.99
N VAL A 413 47.29 -6.19 -1.88
CA VAL A 413 47.36 -4.75 -1.60
C VAL A 413 47.02 -3.95 -2.86
N LEU A 414 47.40 -4.43 -4.05
CA LEU A 414 47.02 -3.82 -5.33
C LEU A 414 45.50 -3.85 -5.55
N GLU A 415 44.82 -4.94 -5.16
CA GLU A 415 43.36 -5.02 -5.22
C GLU A 415 42.68 -4.02 -4.26
N LEU A 416 43.21 -3.87 -3.03
CA LEU A 416 42.74 -2.89 -2.06
C LEU A 416 42.96 -1.44 -2.54
N VAL A 417 44.12 -1.15 -3.13
CA VAL A 417 44.42 0.17 -3.73
C VAL A 417 43.46 0.46 -4.90
N ALA A 418 43.20 -0.51 -5.78
CA ALA A 418 42.26 -0.37 -6.88
C ALA A 418 40.80 -0.21 -6.40
N LEU A 419 40.43 -0.82 -5.28
CA LEU A 419 39.13 -0.63 -4.64
C LEU A 419 38.98 0.78 -4.06
N ILE A 420 40.02 1.26 -3.35
CA ILE A 420 40.07 2.62 -2.81
C ILE A 420 39.94 3.62 -3.94
N GLN A 421 40.75 3.53 -5.01
CA GLN A 421 40.68 4.43 -6.17
C GLN A 421 39.28 4.48 -6.81
N ARG A 422 38.61 3.32 -6.97
CA ARG A 422 37.24 3.25 -7.50
C ARG A 422 36.20 3.85 -6.55
N SER A 423 36.38 3.74 -5.24
CA SER A 423 35.49 4.33 -4.24
C SER A 423 35.65 5.86 -4.20
N THR A 424 36.89 6.34 -4.19
CA THR A 424 37.24 7.77 -4.16
C THR A 424 36.78 8.50 -5.43
N ARG A 425 36.93 7.87 -6.61
CA ARG A 425 36.43 8.42 -7.88
C ARG A 425 34.91 8.55 -7.89
N ARG A 426 34.18 7.53 -7.43
CA ARG A 426 32.71 7.55 -7.28
C ARG A 426 32.24 8.63 -6.31
N ALA A 427 32.92 8.80 -5.18
CA ALA A 427 32.59 9.85 -4.21
C ALA A 427 32.83 11.26 -4.79
N THR A 428 33.87 11.43 -5.61
CA THR A 428 34.17 12.71 -6.29
C THR A 428 33.13 13.07 -7.35
N ASP A 429 32.66 12.09 -8.12
CA ASP A 429 31.62 12.31 -9.15
C ASP A 429 30.26 12.63 -8.51
N ALA A 430 29.92 12.00 -7.39
CA ALA A 430 28.74 12.33 -6.59
C ALA A 430 28.81 13.77 -6.03
N ALA A 431 29.97 14.17 -5.50
CA ALA A 431 30.18 15.53 -5.00
C ALA A 431 30.04 16.60 -6.11
N ARG A 432 30.56 16.33 -7.32
CA ARG A 432 30.42 17.22 -8.49
C ARG A 432 28.96 17.33 -8.96
N THR A 433 28.23 16.23 -8.96
CA THR A 433 26.79 16.20 -9.32
C THR A 433 25.96 17.02 -8.32
N LEU A 434 26.23 16.88 -7.03
CA LEU A 434 25.57 17.66 -5.98
C LEU A 434 25.85 19.17 -6.09
N ARG A 435 27.06 19.56 -6.53
CA ARG A 435 27.40 20.97 -6.78
C ARG A 435 26.67 21.52 -8.01
N SER A 436 26.66 20.79 -9.12
CA SER A 436 25.96 21.18 -10.36
C SER A 436 24.46 21.37 -10.14
N LEU A 437 23.83 20.53 -9.33
CA LEU A 437 22.41 20.63 -9.00
C LEU A 437 22.10 21.80 -8.06
N ALA A 438 23.07 22.23 -7.25
CA ALA A 438 22.93 23.41 -6.40
C ALA A 438 22.94 24.73 -7.19
N ASP A 439 23.59 24.74 -8.36
CA ASP A 439 23.76 25.93 -9.19
C ASP A 439 22.60 26.14 -10.21
N GLN A 440 21.68 25.18 -10.37
CA GLN A 440 20.63 25.20 -11.41
C GLN A 440 19.20 25.53 -10.91
N ALA A 441 19.01 25.84 -9.62
CA ALA A 441 17.69 25.88 -8.96
C ALA A 441 16.97 27.25 -8.93
N ASP A 442 17.27 28.18 -9.84
CA ASP A 442 16.60 29.50 -9.94
C ASP A 442 15.40 29.47 -10.92
N LEU A 443 14.24 28.87 -10.59
CA LEU A 443 13.00 29.03 -11.38
C LEU A 443 11.71 29.01 -10.50
N HIS A 444 10.70 29.79 -10.90
CA HIS A 444 9.49 30.21 -10.17
C HIS A 444 8.45 29.09 -9.87
N PRO A 445 7.50 29.27 -8.91
CA PRO A 445 6.43 28.29 -8.63
C PRO A 445 5.43 28.15 -9.79
N ASP A 446 5.19 26.91 -10.22
CA ASP A 446 4.25 26.59 -11.31
C ASP A 446 2.78 26.69 -10.87
N PRO A 447 1.89 27.29 -11.70
CA PRO A 447 0.46 27.37 -11.43
C PRO A 447 -0.25 26.00 -11.50
N VAL A 448 -1.12 25.69 -10.51
CA VAL A 448 -1.78 24.39 -10.36
C VAL A 448 -3.21 24.39 -10.90
N ALA A 449 -3.50 23.52 -11.86
CA ALA A 449 -4.86 23.26 -12.33
C ALA A 449 -5.60 22.30 -11.38
N VAL A 450 -6.49 22.84 -10.54
CA VAL A 450 -7.23 22.07 -9.50
C VAL A 450 -8.03 20.92 -10.10
N ASP A 451 -8.66 21.13 -11.25
CA ASP A 451 -9.47 20.12 -11.93
C ASP A 451 -8.65 18.87 -12.28
N ALA A 452 -7.49 19.08 -12.92
CA ALA A 452 -6.58 18.00 -13.29
C ALA A 452 -6.11 17.23 -12.05
N LEU A 453 -5.76 17.95 -10.98
CA LEU A 453 -5.27 17.36 -9.75
C LEU A 453 -6.33 16.52 -9.02
N VAL A 454 -7.58 17.01 -8.94
CA VAL A 454 -8.71 16.25 -8.36
C VAL A 454 -8.93 14.96 -9.13
N HIS A 455 -8.99 15.03 -10.47
CA HIS A 455 -9.20 13.85 -11.30
C HIS A 455 -8.04 12.84 -11.23
N GLU A 456 -6.81 13.32 -11.06
CA GLU A 456 -5.65 12.46 -10.87
C GLU A 456 -5.75 11.67 -9.55
N ILE A 457 -6.04 12.34 -8.44
CA ILE A 457 -6.21 11.70 -7.12
C ILE A 457 -7.38 10.73 -7.15
N LEU A 458 -8.49 11.09 -7.80
CA LEU A 458 -9.63 10.19 -7.94
C LEU A 458 -9.30 8.96 -8.78
N ARG A 459 -8.45 9.10 -9.80
CA ARG A 459 -7.97 7.96 -10.59
C ARG A 459 -7.13 7.02 -9.73
N GLU A 460 -6.25 7.56 -8.88
CA GLU A 460 -5.44 6.78 -7.93
C GLU A 460 -6.30 6.05 -6.89
N ARG A 461 -7.48 6.60 -6.55
CA ARG A 461 -8.40 6.04 -5.55
C ARG A 461 -9.61 5.33 -6.11
N ALA A 462 -9.71 5.22 -7.44
CA ALA A 462 -10.88 4.66 -8.11
C ALA A 462 -11.19 3.25 -7.61
N ASP A 463 -10.16 2.42 -7.41
CA ASP A 463 -10.31 1.04 -6.95
C ASP A 463 -10.89 0.98 -5.52
N THR A 464 -10.41 1.82 -4.61
CA THR A 464 -10.92 1.89 -3.23
C THR A 464 -12.35 2.40 -3.19
N GLN A 465 -12.66 3.46 -3.94
CA GLN A 465 -14.00 4.05 -4.00
C GLN A 465 -15.00 3.09 -4.60
N HIS A 466 -14.59 2.38 -5.66
CA HIS A 466 -15.39 1.34 -6.28
C HIS A 466 -15.64 0.17 -5.31
N ALA A 467 -14.59 -0.33 -4.64
CA ALA A 467 -14.71 -1.41 -3.65
C ALA A 467 -15.65 -1.04 -2.49
N LEU A 468 -15.65 0.22 -2.06
CA LEU A 468 -16.54 0.72 -1.02
C LEU A 468 -17.94 1.10 -1.54
N ALA A 469 -18.25 0.93 -2.83
CA ALA A 469 -19.48 1.38 -3.47
C ALA A 469 -19.78 2.88 -3.22
N ILE A 470 -18.72 3.69 -3.18
CA ILE A 470 -18.79 5.13 -2.98
C ILE A 470 -18.99 5.81 -4.33
N VAL A 471 -20.08 6.58 -4.45
CA VAL A 471 -20.31 7.45 -5.60
C VAL A 471 -19.64 8.80 -5.34
N VAL A 472 -18.64 9.14 -6.14
CA VAL A 472 -17.99 10.46 -6.08
C VAL A 472 -18.53 11.35 -7.18
N ASN A 473 -19.07 12.51 -6.81
CA ASN A 473 -19.43 13.56 -7.76
C ASN A 473 -18.42 14.70 -7.67
N VAL A 474 -17.91 15.13 -8.82
CA VAL A 474 -16.98 16.25 -8.92
C VAL A 474 -17.67 17.41 -9.62
N THR A 475 -17.52 18.61 -9.08
CA THR A 475 -17.98 19.84 -9.73
C THR A 475 -16.92 20.91 -9.53
N VAL A 476 -16.14 21.17 -10.58
CA VAL A 476 -15.15 22.25 -10.60
C VAL A 476 -15.70 23.39 -11.45
N ASP A 477 -15.71 24.60 -10.89
CA ASP A 477 -16.07 25.81 -11.62
C ASP A 477 -15.08 26.02 -12.78
N PRO A 478 -15.55 26.06 -14.05
CA PRO A 478 -14.66 26.28 -15.20
C PRO A 478 -13.97 27.65 -15.18
N LEU A 479 -14.43 28.60 -14.35
CA LEU A 479 -13.82 29.91 -14.18
C LEU A 479 -12.74 29.95 -13.10
N LEU A 480 -12.51 28.85 -12.36
CA LEU A 480 -11.48 28.79 -11.33
C LEU A 480 -10.08 28.89 -11.96
N PRO A 481 -9.30 29.96 -11.69
CA PRO A 481 -7.96 30.07 -12.26
C PRO A 481 -7.01 29.03 -11.65
N PRO A 482 -5.92 28.68 -12.35
CA PRO A 482 -4.84 27.92 -11.75
C PRO A 482 -4.34 28.59 -10.48
N LEU A 483 -4.20 27.82 -9.41
CA LEU A 483 -3.79 28.34 -8.11
C LEU A 483 -2.27 28.46 -8.06
N ALA A 484 -1.77 29.64 -7.73
CA ALA A 484 -0.36 29.86 -7.41
C ALA A 484 -0.07 29.29 -6.01
N TRP A 485 -0.05 27.95 -5.93
CA TRP A 485 0.07 27.19 -4.69
C TRP A 485 0.99 25.98 -4.90
N PRO A 486 1.72 25.51 -3.88
CA PRO A 486 2.51 24.28 -4.02
C PRO A 486 1.61 23.08 -4.37
N THR A 487 1.86 22.47 -5.54
CA THR A 487 1.07 21.32 -6.04
C THR A 487 0.98 20.18 -5.03
N ALA A 488 2.09 19.88 -4.35
CA ALA A 488 2.16 18.83 -3.34
C ALA A 488 1.20 19.10 -2.17
N SER A 489 1.22 20.31 -1.60
CA SER A 489 0.34 20.66 -0.49
C SER A 489 -1.14 20.60 -0.87
N LEU A 490 -1.50 21.08 -2.06
CA LEU A 490 -2.89 21.02 -2.51
C LEU A 490 -3.35 19.57 -2.76
N ARG A 491 -2.49 18.74 -3.36
CA ARG A 491 -2.74 17.30 -3.57
C ARG A 491 -3.02 16.60 -2.25
N ASP A 492 -2.16 16.85 -1.26
CA ASP A 492 -2.18 16.18 0.03
C ASP A 492 -3.47 16.44 0.81
N TRP A 493 -3.97 17.68 0.76
CA TRP A 493 -5.25 18.02 1.38
C TRP A 493 -6.42 17.30 0.72
N ILE A 494 -6.47 17.32 -0.62
CA ILE A 494 -7.55 16.71 -1.39
C ILE A 494 -7.60 15.21 -1.09
N ALA A 495 -6.45 14.53 -1.15
CA ALA A 495 -6.35 13.13 -0.83
C ALA A 495 -6.82 12.82 0.61
N SER A 496 -6.36 13.59 1.59
CA SER A 496 -6.73 13.41 3.00
C SER A 496 -8.23 13.61 3.24
N ALA A 497 -8.83 14.62 2.61
CA ALA A 497 -10.25 14.91 2.76
C ALA A 497 -11.15 13.82 2.12
N ILE A 498 -10.73 13.28 0.98
CA ILE A 498 -11.39 12.14 0.33
C ILE A 498 -11.31 10.89 1.20
N VAL A 499 -10.13 10.54 1.71
CA VAL A 499 -9.94 9.36 2.58
C VAL A 499 -10.75 9.45 3.86
N ALA A 500 -10.77 10.62 4.50
CA ALA A 500 -11.58 10.84 5.70
C ALA A 500 -13.08 10.64 5.39
N SER A 501 -13.52 11.02 4.19
CA SER A 501 -14.89 10.80 3.71
C SER A 501 -15.15 9.31 3.45
N GLU A 502 -14.24 8.61 2.79
CA GLU A 502 -14.32 7.16 2.56
C GLU A 502 -14.47 6.39 3.89
N THR A 503 -13.69 6.79 4.89
CA THR A 503 -13.70 6.20 6.24
C THR A 503 -15.02 6.47 6.96
N ALA A 504 -15.50 7.71 6.91
CA ALA A 504 -16.77 8.13 7.49
C ALA A 504 -17.97 7.33 6.95
N LEU A 505 -17.88 6.90 5.69
CA LEU A 505 -18.93 6.20 4.96
C LEU A 505 -18.95 4.68 5.18
N LEU A 506 -17.93 4.09 5.84
CA LEU A 506 -17.88 2.63 6.09
C LEU A 506 -19.12 2.12 6.82
N ALA A 507 -19.62 2.90 7.79
CA ALA A 507 -20.82 2.60 8.58
C ALA A 507 -22.12 3.23 8.03
N SER A 508 -22.04 3.98 6.92
CA SER A 508 -23.20 4.69 6.36
C SER A 508 -23.95 3.87 5.31
N ALA A 509 -25.28 3.94 5.34
CA ALA A 509 -26.15 3.33 4.33
C ALA A 509 -26.12 4.07 2.99
N ARG A 510 -25.70 5.35 2.98
CA ARG A 510 -25.52 6.16 1.78
C ARG A 510 -24.05 6.48 1.62
N ARG A 511 -23.44 5.98 0.56
CA ARG A 511 -22.00 6.08 0.31
C ARG A 511 -21.74 7.05 -0.84
N ARG A 512 -21.74 8.35 -0.52
CA ARG A 512 -21.59 9.43 -1.49
C ARG A 512 -20.58 10.45 -0.99
N ILE A 513 -19.67 10.85 -1.89
CA ILE A 513 -18.75 11.97 -1.68
C ILE A 513 -19.05 13.03 -2.75
N ASP A 514 -19.23 14.28 -2.33
CA ASP A 514 -19.35 15.42 -3.24
C ASP A 514 -18.11 16.31 -3.11
N ILE A 515 -17.34 16.42 -4.20
CA ILE A 515 -16.17 17.30 -4.30
C ILE A 515 -16.57 18.52 -5.11
N ARG A 516 -16.43 19.72 -4.55
CA ARG A 516 -16.68 20.97 -5.26
C ARG A 516 -15.52 21.92 -5.15
N ALA A 517 -15.12 22.50 -6.28
CA ALA A 517 -14.13 23.56 -6.35
C ALA A 517 -14.75 24.78 -7.05
N GLY A 518 -14.56 25.99 -6.53
CA GLY A 518 -15.08 27.19 -7.15
C GLY A 518 -14.63 28.47 -6.46
N ILE A 519 -15.04 29.61 -7.01
CA ILE A 519 -14.69 30.92 -6.46
C ILE A 519 -15.79 31.39 -5.50
N ASP A 520 -15.41 31.78 -4.29
CA ASP A 520 -16.28 32.42 -3.30
C ASP A 520 -15.64 33.77 -2.92
N GLY A 521 -16.10 34.85 -3.57
CA GLY A 521 -15.53 36.18 -3.43
C GLY A 521 -14.07 36.24 -3.89
N ALA A 522 -13.17 36.59 -2.97
CA ALA A 522 -11.72 36.66 -3.23
C ALA A 522 -10.98 35.33 -2.93
N MET A 523 -11.73 34.25 -2.67
CA MET A 523 -11.17 32.96 -2.26
C MET A 523 -11.49 31.89 -3.29
N ALA A 524 -10.51 31.07 -3.63
CA ALA A 524 -10.74 29.75 -4.19
C ALA A 524 -11.19 28.83 -3.06
N THR A 525 -12.31 28.14 -3.24
CA THR A 525 -12.85 27.21 -2.25
C THR A 525 -12.83 25.82 -2.81
N LEU A 526 -12.42 24.86 -1.98
CA LEU A 526 -12.43 23.45 -2.26
C LEU A 526 -13.15 22.74 -1.12
N THR A 527 -14.12 21.91 -1.45
CA THR A 527 -14.98 21.23 -0.47
C THR A 527 -15.07 19.76 -0.81
N VAL A 528 -15.01 18.92 0.22
CA VAL A 528 -15.27 17.49 0.16
C VAL A 528 -16.33 17.18 1.21
N ALA A 529 -17.52 16.76 0.77
CA ALA A 529 -18.66 16.51 1.63
C ALA A 529 -19.08 15.04 1.60
N ASP A 530 -19.51 14.51 2.74
CA ASP A 530 -20.01 13.14 2.90
C ASP A 530 -21.18 13.03 3.91
N ASP A 531 -21.93 11.94 3.82
CA ASP A 531 -23.07 11.63 4.70
C ASP A 531 -22.67 10.71 5.89
N GLY A 532 -21.38 10.62 6.21
CA GLY A 532 -20.80 9.69 7.18
C GLY A 532 -20.53 10.30 8.56
N ALA A 533 -20.05 9.45 9.48
CA ALA A 533 -19.66 9.90 10.81
C ALA A 533 -18.45 10.85 10.73
N PRO A 534 -18.37 11.91 11.56
CA PRO A 534 -17.34 12.91 11.41
C PRO A 534 -15.95 12.32 11.71
N VAL A 535 -15.15 12.17 10.66
CA VAL A 535 -13.73 11.83 10.74
C VAL A 535 -12.93 13.11 10.54
N GLY A 536 -12.10 13.46 11.52
CA GLY A 536 -11.27 14.66 11.51
C GLY A 536 -10.21 14.63 10.41
N ILE A 537 -9.77 15.82 9.99
CA ILE A 537 -8.60 16.04 9.13
C ILE A 537 -7.58 16.87 9.89
N VAL A 538 -6.29 16.60 9.69
CA VAL A 538 -5.19 17.34 10.34
C VAL A 538 -5.08 18.73 9.72
N THR A 539 -5.01 19.78 10.54
CA THR A 539 -5.25 21.18 10.14
C THR A 539 -4.00 22.05 9.96
N SER A 540 -2.82 21.58 10.31
CA SER A 540 -1.68 22.43 10.71
C SER A 540 -0.88 23.12 9.59
N GLU A 541 -0.94 22.66 8.33
CA GLU A 541 -0.14 23.25 7.23
C GLU A 541 -0.80 24.44 6.50
N PHE A 542 -2.14 24.49 6.47
CA PHE A 542 -2.87 25.43 5.60
C PHE A 542 -3.03 26.83 6.21
N GLU A 543 -3.08 26.91 7.54
CA GLU A 543 -3.25 28.17 8.26
C GLU A 543 -2.03 29.10 8.07
N HIS A 544 -0.83 28.54 7.94
CA HIS A 544 0.43 29.26 7.76
C HIS A 544 0.56 29.92 6.37
N LEU A 545 -0.19 29.44 5.39
CA LEU A 545 -0.25 29.98 4.02
C LEU A 545 -1.45 30.92 3.82
N GLY A 546 -2.16 31.28 4.89
CA GLY A 546 -3.33 32.15 4.85
C GLY A 546 -4.60 31.47 4.34
N ALA A 547 -4.60 30.14 4.20
CA ALA A 547 -5.80 29.38 3.86
C ALA A 547 -6.61 29.04 5.12
N THR A 548 -7.93 29.07 5.01
CA THR A 548 -8.83 28.70 6.10
C THR A 548 -9.37 27.30 5.89
N LEU A 549 -9.21 26.44 6.90
CA LEU A 549 -9.70 25.08 6.88
C LEU A 549 -10.83 24.92 7.90
N SER A 550 -11.94 24.32 7.49
CA SER A 550 -13.10 24.11 8.35
C SER A 550 -13.72 22.74 8.11
N VAL A 551 -14.17 22.11 9.20
CA VAL A 551 -15.01 20.91 9.14
C VAL A 551 -16.37 21.31 9.68
N ILE A 552 -17.37 21.33 8.80
CA ILE A 552 -18.72 21.80 9.10
C ILE A 552 -19.63 20.59 9.13
N ARG A 553 -20.33 20.39 10.25
CA ARG A 553 -21.44 19.45 10.29
C ARG A 553 -22.73 20.22 10.01
N THR A 554 -23.47 19.74 9.02
CA THR A 554 -24.73 20.33 8.58
C THR A 554 -25.91 19.70 9.32
N ASP A 555 -27.03 20.42 9.36
CA ASP A 555 -28.25 19.97 10.06
C ASP A 555 -28.86 18.70 9.44
N ASP A 556 -28.63 18.46 8.15
CA ASP A 556 -28.99 17.22 7.45
C ASP A 556 -28.01 16.05 7.71
N GLY A 557 -27.03 16.26 8.60
CA GLY A 557 -26.13 15.24 9.10
C GLY A 557 -24.84 15.07 8.30
N ARG A 558 -24.61 15.87 7.26
CA ARG A 558 -23.42 15.77 6.41
C ARG A 558 -22.20 16.41 7.04
N THR A 559 -21.04 15.82 6.77
CA THR A 559 -19.74 16.37 7.13
C THR A 559 -19.14 17.05 5.89
N ILE A 560 -18.85 18.34 5.98
CA ILE A 560 -18.21 19.12 4.90
C ILE A 560 -16.81 19.52 5.36
N ARG A 561 -15.79 19.06 4.64
CA ARG A 561 -14.40 19.51 4.80
C ARG A 561 -14.13 20.59 3.76
N ARG A 562 -13.86 21.82 4.20
CA ARG A 562 -13.66 22.99 3.35
C ARG A 562 -12.26 23.57 3.54
N LEU A 563 -11.58 23.83 2.42
CA LEU A 563 -10.37 24.62 2.31
C LEU A 563 -10.68 25.88 1.50
N ALA A 564 -10.36 27.05 2.05
CA ALA A 564 -10.49 28.34 1.38
C ALA A 564 -9.10 28.97 1.21
N ILE A 565 -8.69 29.20 -0.03
CA ILE A 565 -7.38 29.73 -0.44
C ILE A 565 -7.56 31.15 -1.00
N PRO A 566 -6.82 32.16 -0.53
CA PRO A 566 -6.91 33.50 -1.09
C PRO A 566 -6.38 33.54 -2.53
N LEU A 567 -7.17 34.07 -3.46
CA LEU A 567 -6.72 34.35 -4.81
C LEU A 567 -5.83 35.58 -4.77
N ARG A 568 -4.54 35.42 -5.07
CA ARG A 568 -3.65 36.58 -5.27
C ARG A 568 -4.08 37.29 -6.56
N VAL A 569 -4.91 38.33 -6.43
CA VAL A 569 -5.21 39.25 -7.52
C VAL A 569 -3.88 39.90 -7.91
N GLY A 570 -3.44 39.70 -9.15
CA GLY A 570 -2.22 40.29 -9.66
C GLY A 570 -2.19 41.79 -9.38
N THR A 571 -1.13 42.25 -8.74
CA THR A 571 -0.77 43.67 -8.74
C THR A 571 -0.77 44.12 -10.20
N PRO A 572 -1.48 45.18 -10.59
CA PRO A 572 -1.41 45.67 -11.96
C PRO A 572 0.05 46.03 -12.23
N ALA A 573 0.64 45.37 -13.22
CA ALA A 573 1.91 45.76 -13.77
C ALA A 573 1.71 47.11 -14.47
N HIS A 574 1.80 48.23 -13.74
CA HIS A 574 2.15 49.55 -14.25
C HIS A 574 2.35 50.55 -13.10
N LEU A 575 3.35 51.43 -13.28
CA LEU A 575 3.88 52.50 -12.42
C LEU A 575 4.90 51.95 -11.40
N SER A 576 6.22 52.06 -11.60
CA SER A 576 7.03 53.06 -12.31
C SER A 576 8.39 52.50 -12.70
#